data_AF-Q3C2G8-F1
#
_entry.id   AF-Q3C2G8-F1
#
_cell.length_a   1.000
_cell.length_b   1.000
_cell.length_c   1.000
_cell.angle_alpha   90.00
_cell.angle_beta   90.00
_cell.angle_gamma   90.00
#
_symmetry.space_group_name_H-M   'P 1'
#
loop_
_entity.id
_entity.type
_entity.pdbx_description
1 polymer ?
#
loop_
_entity_poly.entity_id
_entity_poly.type
_entity_poly.pdbx_seq_one_letter_code
_entity_poly.pdbx_strand_id
1 'polypeptide(L)'
;LAFADDLVMLSDTWEGMNKNIEILEAFCKLCGLKVQAKKCYGFFLSPTHDSYTINNCDTWNIDKDSLNMILPGESEKYLGLKVDPWIGFSKPLLAERLAIWLKRLTKAPLKPSQKLTMLNIYTIPRIIYLADHTARSSWYLSSLDDNIRTVIKRWLHLPPDTCNSFIYTRTGNGGLGVTRLASLIPSIQARRLHIIANSEDETIRSIVLANNIDEEFQNLWITAGGKEDEISRITDPVSIDYRLPRRILELLNEWEKPAPKKIYPIPCNWRETDLAHWKNLPCQGSGIEHFENDIISSDWLQFHHGFSEGQFLIGLKLRANVYPTREYQGRGRMNKKVNCRSCTASYESLSHILGQCPAVQETRIRRHNKLCNILKRKAKDLKWVVYEEPHLLTTEKELRKPDLIFVKKEIALVVDVTVWYEYMEKVFEDAAAEKVRHYKDLTSQIKELTGAKEIEYYGFPLGARRKWPKINEKVLTALGMPDYQQKRTAKCFSKRTLLYSIDVINTFESIGKNNKNTVP
;
A
#
# COMPACT_ATOMS: atom_id res chain seq x y z
N LEU A 1 -28.37 -24.63 -0.14
CA LEU A 1 -27.33 -23.63 0.23
C LEU A 1 -27.95 -22.62 1.18
N ALA A 2 -27.24 -22.12 2.20
CA ALA A 2 -27.79 -21.15 3.16
C ALA A 2 -26.77 -20.07 3.56
N PHE A 3 -27.25 -18.85 3.82
CA PHE A 3 -26.49 -17.73 4.36
C PHE A 3 -27.37 -16.92 5.31
N ALA A 4 -27.20 -17.10 6.63
CA ALA A 4 -28.13 -16.59 7.64
C ALA A 4 -29.59 -17.03 7.35
N ASP A 5 -30.50 -16.09 7.09
CA ASP A 5 -31.90 -16.35 6.71
C ASP A 5 -32.12 -16.53 5.18
N ASP A 6 -31.13 -16.19 4.34
CA ASP A 6 -31.18 -16.45 2.89
C ASP A 6 -30.93 -17.95 2.61
N LEU A 7 -32.01 -18.71 2.36
CA LEU A 7 -31.98 -20.13 2.00
C LEU A 7 -32.26 -20.34 0.50
N VAL A 8 -31.42 -21.12 -0.17
CA VAL A 8 -31.64 -21.61 -1.54
C VAL A 8 -31.81 -23.13 -1.50
N MET A 9 -33.02 -23.58 -1.82
CA MET A 9 -33.38 -24.99 -1.98
C MET A 9 -33.21 -25.41 -3.45
N LEU A 10 -32.85 -26.67 -3.67
CA LEU A 10 -32.70 -27.29 -4.99
C LEU A 10 -33.30 -28.71 -4.92
N SER A 11 -33.90 -29.16 -6.01
CA SER A 11 -34.31 -30.56 -6.19
C SER A 11 -34.24 -30.91 -7.68
N ASP A 12 -34.04 -32.19 -7.95
CA ASP A 12 -34.18 -32.86 -9.25
C ASP A 12 -35.63 -33.01 -9.72
N THR A 13 -36.59 -32.99 -8.78
CA THR A 13 -37.99 -33.37 -8.99
C THR A 13 -38.96 -32.42 -8.28
N TRP A 14 -40.18 -32.30 -8.80
CA TRP A 14 -41.24 -31.51 -8.16
C TRP A 14 -41.72 -32.12 -6.84
N GLU A 15 -41.75 -33.46 -6.73
CA GLU A 15 -42.06 -34.16 -5.48
C GLU A 15 -40.99 -33.91 -4.40
N GLY A 16 -39.71 -33.95 -4.77
CA GLY A 16 -38.61 -33.59 -3.87
C GLY A 16 -38.65 -32.13 -3.43
N MET A 17 -39.05 -31.20 -4.31
CA MET A 17 -39.24 -29.79 -3.94
C MET A 17 -40.40 -29.58 -2.96
N ASN A 18 -41.56 -30.23 -3.18
CA ASN A 18 -42.66 -30.22 -2.20
C ASN A 18 -42.19 -30.71 -0.82
N LYS A 19 -41.51 -31.85 -0.78
CA LYS A 19 -40.98 -32.43 0.47
C LYS A 19 -39.97 -31.52 1.16
N ASN A 20 -39.13 -30.81 0.40
CA ASN A 20 -38.21 -29.81 0.95
C ASN A 20 -38.95 -28.61 1.56
N ILE A 21 -40.05 -28.15 0.95
CA ILE A 21 -40.92 -27.10 1.50
C ILE A 21 -41.61 -27.57 2.78
N GLU A 22 -42.15 -28.80 2.82
CA GLU A 22 -42.75 -29.41 4.02
C GLU A 22 -41.74 -29.47 5.19
N ILE A 23 -40.49 -29.88 4.91
CA ILE A 23 -39.41 -29.94 5.91
C ILE A 23 -39.05 -28.55 6.41
N LEU A 24 -38.96 -27.55 5.52
CA LEU A 24 -38.70 -26.16 5.88
C LEU A 24 -39.82 -25.59 6.77
N GLU A 25 -41.07 -25.83 6.41
CA GLU A 25 -42.23 -25.42 7.21
C GLU A 25 -42.25 -26.09 8.59
N ALA A 26 -42.03 -27.40 8.66
CA ALA A 26 -41.98 -28.14 9.92
C ALA A 26 -40.85 -27.62 10.82
N PHE A 27 -39.67 -27.37 10.26
CA PHE A 27 -38.55 -26.77 10.98
C PHE A 27 -38.89 -25.36 11.49
N CYS A 28 -39.45 -24.49 10.65
CA CYS A 28 -39.89 -23.16 11.06
C CYS A 28 -40.93 -23.22 12.19
N LYS A 29 -41.94 -24.09 12.07
CA LYS A 29 -43.00 -24.29 13.07
C LYS A 29 -42.44 -24.80 14.41
N LEU A 30 -41.46 -25.70 14.40
CA LEU A 30 -40.76 -26.18 15.60
C LEU A 30 -39.87 -25.11 16.23
N CYS A 31 -39.24 -24.23 15.44
CA CYS A 31 -38.36 -23.16 15.93
C CYS A 31 -39.08 -21.84 16.23
N GLY A 32 -40.40 -21.75 16.08
CA GLY A 32 -41.17 -20.51 16.27
C GLY A 32 -40.91 -19.44 15.21
N LEU A 33 -40.40 -19.83 14.04
CA LEU A 33 -40.13 -18.97 12.88
C LEU A 33 -41.30 -19.04 11.88
N LYS A 34 -41.43 -18.04 11.00
CA LYS A 34 -42.29 -18.13 9.80
C LYS A 34 -41.50 -17.69 8.56
N VAL A 35 -41.63 -18.45 7.47
CA VAL A 35 -41.14 -18.05 6.14
C VAL A 35 -41.92 -16.83 5.64
N GLN A 36 -41.20 -15.83 5.12
CA GLN A 36 -41.80 -14.66 4.47
C GLN A 36 -41.89 -14.90 2.97
N ALA A 37 -42.89 -15.68 2.53
CA ALA A 37 -43.03 -16.14 1.14
C ALA A 37 -42.96 -15.01 0.09
N LYS A 38 -43.39 -13.78 0.42
CA LYS A 38 -43.30 -12.60 -0.47
C LYS A 38 -41.88 -12.12 -0.76
N LYS A 39 -40.88 -12.61 -0.01
CA LYS A 39 -39.43 -12.44 -0.27
C LYS A 39 -38.79 -13.71 -0.87
N CYS A 40 -39.53 -14.81 -0.94
CA CYS A 40 -39.06 -16.06 -1.54
C CYS A 40 -39.40 -16.04 -3.03
N TYR A 41 -38.52 -16.60 -3.85
CA TYR A 41 -38.67 -16.59 -5.30
C TYR A 41 -38.29 -17.95 -5.90
N GLY A 42 -39.08 -18.41 -6.86
CA GLY A 42 -38.73 -19.51 -7.76
C GLY A 42 -38.23 -18.98 -9.11
N PHE A 43 -37.45 -19.77 -9.83
CA PHE A 43 -37.14 -19.49 -11.24
C PHE A 43 -38.15 -20.20 -12.15
N PHE A 44 -38.77 -19.48 -13.09
CA PHE A 44 -39.69 -20.03 -14.09
C PHE A 44 -39.10 -19.90 -15.48
N LEU A 45 -38.95 -21.03 -16.19
CA LEU A 45 -38.07 -21.11 -17.35
C LEU A 45 -38.65 -22.04 -18.42
N SER A 46 -39.36 -21.53 -19.45
CA SER A 46 -39.98 -22.38 -20.49
C SER A 46 -39.99 -21.89 -21.98
N PRO A 47 -38.87 -21.58 -22.64
CA PRO A 47 -38.71 -22.46 -24.30
C PRO A 47 -39.46 -23.76 -24.65
N THR A 48 -39.53 -23.94 -25.98
CA THR A 48 -39.16 -25.14 -26.78
C THR A 48 -38.42 -24.61 -28.04
N HIS A 49 -37.92 -25.32 -29.06
CA HIS A 49 -38.02 -26.73 -29.45
C HIS A 49 -36.95 -27.62 -28.82
N ASP A 50 -35.66 -27.34 -29.07
CA ASP A 50 -34.51 -28.19 -28.68
C ASP A 50 -34.11 -28.04 -27.20
N SER A 51 -35.14 -28.13 -26.35
CA SER A 51 -35.19 -28.22 -24.90
C SER A 51 -34.92 -26.94 -24.08
N TYR A 52 -35.95 -26.57 -23.33
CA TYR A 52 -35.83 -26.05 -21.96
C TYR A 52 -37.21 -26.03 -21.25
N THR A 53 -37.42 -26.63 -20.07
CA THR A 53 -38.59 -26.29 -19.19
C THR A 53 -38.28 -26.52 -17.71
N ILE A 54 -38.54 -25.56 -16.82
CA ILE A 54 -38.46 -25.68 -15.35
C ILE A 54 -39.58 -24.85 -14.70
N ASN A 55 -40.29 -25.44 -13.72
CA ASN A 55 -41.43 -24.87 -13.00
C ASN A 55 -42.64 -24.45 -13.88
N ASN A 56 -42.81 -25.10 -15.04
CA ASN A 56 -44.08 -25.06 -15.78
C ASN A 56 -45.10 -26.01 -15.12
N CYS A 57 -45.52 -25.66 -13.90
CA CYS A 57 -46.38 -26.44 -13.00
C CYS A 57 -47.32 -25.51 -12.22
N ASP A 58 -48.18 -26.08 -11.37
CA ASP A 58 -49.01 -25.32 -10.43
C ASP A 58 -48.16 -24.44 -9.49
N THR A 59 -48.75 -23.34 -9.04
CA THR A 59 -48.02 -22.33 -8.25
C THR A 59 -47.53 -22.90 -6.92
N TRP A 60 -46.22 -22.94 -6.71
CA TRP A 60 -45.62 -23.26 -5.40
C TRP A 60 -46.19 -22.35 -4.31
N ASN A 61 -46.59 -22.92 -3.17
CA ASN A 61 -47.09 -22.19 -2.00
C ASN A 61 -46.23 -22.52 -0.78
N ILE A 62 -46.17 -21.59 0.19
CA ILE A 62 -45.56 -21.82 1.50
C ILE A 62 -46.56 -21.33 2.57
N ASP A 63 -46.94 -22.22 3.50
CA ASP A 63 -48.10 -22.14 4.39
C ASP A 63 -49.43 -21.90 3.64
N LYS A 64 -49.66 -20.65 3.24
CA LYS A 64 -50.86 -20.12 2.57
C LYS A 64 -50.55 -18.98 1.61
N ASP A 65 -49.29 -18.59 1.50
CA ASP A 65 -48.81 -17.48 0.68
C ASP A 65 -48.13 -18.08 -0.56
N SER A 66 -48.56 -17.69 -1.76
CA SER A 66 -47.98 -18.17 -3.03
C SER A 66 -46.59 -17.59 -3.29
N LEU A 67 -45.72 -18.39 -3.90
CA LEU A 67 -44.35 -18.04 -4.23
C LEU A 67 -44.30 -17.13 -5.47
N ASN A 68 -43.46 -16.09 -5.44
CA ASN A 68 -43.19 -15.29 -6.63
C ASN A 68 -42.32 -16.06 -7.63
N MET A 69 -42.70 -16.09 -8.91
CA MET A 69 -41.86 -16.65 -9.97
C MET A 69 -41.10 -15.53 -10.69
N ILE A 70 -39.79 -15.71 -10.90
CA ILE A 70 -38.97 -14.84 -11.75
C ILE A 70 -39.08 -15.35 -13.19
N LEU A 71 -39.62 -14.53 -14.07
CA LEU A 71 -39.88 -14.87 -15.48
C LEU A 71 -38.63 -14.68 -16.37
N PRO A 72 -38.60 -15.23 -17.60
CA PRO A 72 -37.51 -15.01 -18.54
C PRO A 72 -37.24 -13.52 -18.82
N GLY A 73 -36.02 -13.05 -18.52
CA GLY A 73 -35.61 -11.65 -18.66
C GLY A 73 -35.89 -10.77 -17.43
N GLU A 74 -36.58 -11.31 -16.41
CA GLU A 74 -36.64 -10.70 -15.10
C GLU A 74 -35.43 -11.09 -14.24
N SER A 75 -35.16 -10.30 -13.20
CA SER A 75 -34.03 -10.55 -12.32
C SER A 75 -34.26 -10.03 -10.91
N GLU A 76 -33.99 -10.83 -9.89
CA GLU A 76 -34.25 -10.48 -8.49
C GLU A 76 -32.96 -10.43 -7.66
N LYS A 77 -33.02 -9.77 -6.51
CA LYS A 77 -31.86 -9.29 -5.77
C LYS A 77 -31.38 -10.28 -4.69
N TYR A 78 -30.60 -11.29 -5.09
CA TYR A 78 -29.91 -12.20 -4.17
C TYR A 78 -28.54 -11.64 -3.73
N LEU A 79 -28.28 -11.63 -2.40
CA LEU A 79 -27.05 -11.13 -1.75
C LEU A 79 -26.53 -9.74 -2.20
N GLY A 80 -27.40 -8.90 -2.80
CA GLY A 80 -27.04 -7.55 -3.27
C GLY A 80 -26.63 -7.46 -4.74
N LEU A 81 -26.58 -8.58 -5.45
CA LEU A 81 -26.53 -8.66 -6.91
C LEU A 81 -27.94 -8.92 -7.45
N LYS A 82 -28.13 -8.79 -8.76
CA LYS A 82 -29.32 -9.32 -9.44
C LYS A 82 -28.97 -10.70 -10.01
N VAL A 83 -29.89 -11.65 -9.89
CA VAL A 83 -29.82 -12.96 -10.53
C VAL A 83 -30.94 -13.03 -11.56
N ASP A 84 -30.55 -13.26 -12.80
CA ASP A 84 -31.39 -13.63 -13.94
C ASP A 84 -31.15 -15.13 -14.19
N PRO A 85 -32.16 -15.98 -14.45
CA PRO A 85 -31.90 -17.42 -14.49
C PRO A 85 -31.32 -17.90 -15.84
N TRP A 86 -31.29 -17.06 -16.88
CA TRP A 86 -30.61 -17.31 -18.16
C TRP A 86 -29.17 -16.80 -18.19
N ILE A 87 -28.94 -15.64 -17.55
CA ILE A 87 -27.68 -14.89 -17.63
C ILE A 87 -26.84 -15.09 -16.35
N GLY A 88 -27.42 -15.69 -15.30
CA GLY A 88 -26.82 -15.78 -13.97
C GLY A 88 -26.78 -14.42 -13.28
N PHE A 89 -25.66 -14.08 -12.65
CA PHE A 89 -25.50 -12.76 -12.02
C PHE A 89 -25.51 -11.64 -13.07
N SER A 90 -26.61 -10.85 -13.11
CA SER A 90 -26.83 -9.81 -14.09
C SER A 90 -25.74 -8.74 -14.00
N LYS A 91 -24.90 -8.63 -15.05
CA LYS A 91 -23.70 -7.79 -15.10
C LYS A 91 -24.00 -6.31 -14.72
N PRO A 92 -23.68 -5.81 -13.51
CA PRO A 92 -24.05 -4.46 -13.10
C PRO A 92 -23.27 -3.38 -13.88
N LEU A 93 -23.84 -2.18 -13.96
CA LEU A 93 -23.22 -1.01 -14.59
C LEU A 93 -22.10 -0.42 -13.70
N LEU A 94 -20.99 -1.15 -13.58
CA LEU A 94 -19.88 -0.84 -12.67
C LEU A 94 -19.21 0.50 -13.01
N ALA A 95 -18.99 0.79 -14.29
CA ALA A 95 -18.41 2.05 -14.76
C ALA A 95 -19.25 3.26 -14.33
N GLU A 96 -20.57 3.20 -14.49
CA GLU A 96 -21.48 4.28 -14.07
C GLU A 96 -21.55 4.42 -12.55
N ARG A 97 -21.68 3.29 -11.82
CA ARG A 97 -21.66 3.30 -10.34
C ARG A 97 -20.36 3.91 -9.82
N LEU A 98 -19.21 3.51 -10.37
CA LEU A 98 -17.90 4.07 -10.06
C LEU A 98 -17.83 5.56 -10.40
N ALA A 99 -18.27 5.98 -11.58
CA ALA A 99 -18.27 7.38 -12.00
C ALA A 99 -19.12 8.25 -11.05
N ILE A 100 -20.31 7.77 -10.64
CA ILE A 100 -21.17 8.43 -9.65
C ILE A 100 -20.45 8.53 -8.30
N TRP A 101 -19.80 7.46 -7.82
CA TRP A 101 -19.09 7.45 -6.54
C TRP A 101 -17.85 8.36 -6.55
N LEU A 102 -17.03 8.34 -7.62
CA LEU A 102 -15.89 9.24 -7.83
C LEU A 102 -16.32 10.71 -7.96
N LYS A 103 -17.48 10.98 -8.60
CA LYS A 103 -18.09 12.32 -8.70
C LYS A 103 -18.55 12.82 -7.33
N ARG A 104 -19.19 11.97 -6.52
CA ARG A 104 -19.57 12.27 -5.13
C ARG A 104 -18.35 12.54 -4.25
N LEU A 105 -17.34 11.66 -4.25
CA LEU A 105 -16.08 11.87 -3.52
C LEU A 105 -15.32 13.12 -3.98
N THR A 106 -15.31 13.43 -5.28
CA THR A 106 -14.68 14.65 -5.79
C THR A 106 -15.37 15.90 -5.26
N LYS A 107 -16.72 15.94 -5.25
CA LYS A 107 -17.51 17.06 -4.74
C LYS A 107 -17.50 17.21 -3.21
N ALA A 108 -17.24 16.14 -2.46
CA ALA A 108 -17.25 16.19 -1.00
C ALA A 108 -16.23 17.22 -0.43
N PRO A 109 -16.55 17.95 0.65
CA PRO A 109 -15.67 18.93 1.30
C PRO A 109 -14.59 18.24 2.17
N LEU A 110 -13.89 17.27 1.59
CA LEU A 110 -12.83 16.47 2.22
C LEU A 110 -11.46 16.88 1.67
N LYS A 111 -10.43 16.73 2.50
CA LYS A 111 -9.03 16.87 2.08
C LYS A 111 -8.64 15.75 1.08
N PRO A 112 -7.71 15.98 0.14
CA PRO A 112 -7.21 14.93 -0.76
C PRO A 112 -6.79 13.62 -0.08
N SER A 113 -6.06 13.69 1.04
CA SER A 113 -5.71 12.56 1.91
C SER A 113 -6.95 11.77 2.33
N GLN A 114 -7.97 12.46 2.85
CA GLN A 114 -9.25 11.86 3.25
C GLN A 114 -10.02 11.27 2.06
N LYS A 115 -9.96 11.88 0.87
CA LYS A 115 -10.59 11.34 -0.36
C LYS A 115 -9.95 10.03 -0.79
N LEU A 116 -8.62 9.91 -0.71
CA LEU A 116 -7.89 8.65 -0.92
C LEU A 116 -8.28 7.59 0.13
N THR A 117 -8.36 7.97 1.41
CA THR A 117 -8.81 7.06 2.48
C THR A 117 -10.23 6.53 2.24
N MET A 118 -11.18 7.40 1.90
CA MET A 118 -12.58 7.01 1.62
C MET A 118 -12.71 6.13 0.37
N LEU A 119 -11.86 6.38 -0.64
CA LEU A 119 -11.78 5.55 -1.84
C LEU A 119 -11.32 4.12 -1.49
N ASN A 120 -10.19 4.00 -0.78
CA ASN A 120 -9.56 2.72 -0.44
C ASN A 120 -10.39 1.90 0.57
N ILE A 121 -11.01 2.53 1.58
CA ILE A 121 -11.76 1.81 2.63
C ILE A 121 -13.17 1.42 2.18
N TYR A 122 -13.87 2.27 1.39
CA TYR A 122 -15.30 2.05 1.11
C TYR A 122 -15.65 1.88 -0.36
N THR A 123 -14.95 2.54 -1.28
CA THR A 123 -15.38 2.60 -2.69
C THR A 123 -14.81 1.43 -3.48
N ILE A 124 -13.51 1.18 -3.34
CA ILE A 124 -12.82 0.07 -4.00
C ILE A 124 -13.36 -1.29 -3.53
N PRO A 125 -13.53 -1.58 -2.22
CA PRO A 125 -14.13 -2.85 -1.77
C PRO A 125 -15.55 -3.10 -2.31
N ARG A 126 -16.38 -2.05 -2.46
CA ARG A 126 -17.71 -2.17 -3.07
C ARG A 126 -17.66 -2.50 -4.56
N ILE A 127 -16.65 -2.00 -5.29
CA ILE A 127 -16.44 -2.39 -6.70
C ILE A 127 -15.89 -3.82 -6.78
N ILE A 128 -14.94 -4.20 -5.92
CA ILE A 128 -14.37 -5.56 -5.88
C ILE A 128 -15.49 -6.59 -5.68
N TYR A 129 -16.35 -6.41 -4.68
CA TYR A 129 -17.48 -7.30 -4.43
C TYR A 129 -18.42 -7.44 -5.64
N LEU A 130 -18.85 -6.32 -6.23
CA LEU A 130 -19.75 -6.34 -7.38
C LEU A 130 -19.10 -6.84 -8.69
N ALA A 131 -17.77 -6.89 -8.76
CA ALA A 131 -17.03 -7.35 -9.93
C ALA A 131 -16.60 -8.81 -9.81
N ASP A 132 -16.19 -9.27 -8.62
CA ASP A 132 -15.78 -10.65 -8.33
C ASP A 132 -16.84 -11.69 -8.74
N HIS A 133 -18.11 -11.36 -8.50
CA HIS A 133 -19.26 -12.20 -8.83
C HIS A 133 -19.77 -12.06 -10.28
N THR A 134 -19.11 -11.28 -11.15
CA THR A 134 -19.49 -11.21 -12.58
C THR A 134 -18.28 -11.39 -13.49
N ALA A 135 -18.40 -12.25 -14.50
CA ALA A 135 -17.36 -12.40 -15.51
C ALA A 135 -17.09 -11.06 -16.22
N ARG A 136 -15.89 -10.50 -16.01
CA ARG A 136 -15.42 -9.22 -16.58
C ARG A 136 -14.06 -9.39 -17.19
N SER A 137 -13.91 -8.83 -18.38
CA SER A 137 -12.65 -8.81 -19.10
C SER A 137 -11.64 -7.83 -18.53
N SER A 138 -10.35 -8.15 -18.75
CA SER A 138 -9.22 -7.32 -18.31
C SER A 138 -9.28 -5.88 -18.84
N TRP A 139 -9.75 -5.67 -20.08
CA TRP A 139 -9.88 -4.31 -20.66
C TRP A 139 -10.90 -3.46 -19.89
N TYR A 140 -12.03 -4.06 -19.46
CA TYR A 140 -13.07 -3.37 -18.72
C TYR A 140 -12.58 -3.00 -17.32
N LEU A 141 -11.93 -3.93 -16.62
CA LEU A 141 -11.34 -3.69 -15.31
C LEU A 141 -10.22 -2.64 -15.36
N SER A 142 -9.38 -2.68 -16.42
CA SER A 142 -8.33 -1.68 -16.67
C SER A 142 -8.91 -0.28 -16.88
N SER A 143 -10.06 -0.16 -17.55
CA SER A 143 -10.78 1.12 -17.71
C SER A 143 -11.32 1.65 -16.36
N LEU A 144 -11.80 0.78 -15.47
CA LEU A 144 -12.17 1.18 -14.10
C LEU A 144 -10.94 1.66 -13.31
N ASP A 145 -9.82 0.97 -13.45
CA ASP A 145 -8.52 1.36 -12.88
C ASP A 145 -8.05 2.73 -13.42
N ASP A 146 -8.17 3.03 -14.71
CA ASP A 146 -7.80 4.35 -15.26
C ASP A 146 -8.65 5.50 -14.75
N ASN A 147 -9.95 5.28 -14.59
CA ASN A 147 -10.84 6.25 -13.94
C ASN A 147 -10.40 6.51 -12.49
N ILE A 148 -10.03 5.46 -11.75
CA ILE A 148 -9.49 5.54 -10.39
C ILE A 148 -8.16 6.29 -10.36
N ARG A 149 -7.17 5.88 -11.18
CA ARG A 149 -5.84 6.50 -11.31
C ARG A 149 -5.93 8.00 -11.61
N THR A 150 -6.75 8.37 -12.59
CA THR A 150 -6.93 9.76 -13.03
C THR A 150 -7.49 10.63 -11.92
N VAL A 151 -8.51 10.15 -11.21
CA VAL A 151 -9.13 10.89 -10.10
C VAL A 151 -8.19 11.00 -8.88
N ILE A 152 -7.42 9.95 -8.58
CA ILE A 152 -6.37 9.99 -7.53
C ILE A 152 -5.30 11.03 -7.86
N LYS A 153 -4.71 10.98 -9.06
CA LYS A 153 -3.66 11.93 -9.47
C LYS A 153 -4.17 13.38 -9.36
N ARG A 154 -5.39 13.64 -9.84
CA ARG A 154 -6.06 14.93 -9.71
C ARG A 154 -6.26 15.37 -8.26
N TRP A 155 -6.79 14.52 -7.37
CA TRP A 155 -7.00 14.88 -5.96
C TRP A 155 -5.68 15.19 -5.26
N LEU A 156 -4.65 14.36 -5.45
CA LEU A 156 -3.35 14.51 -4.79
C LEU A 156 -2.44 15.56 -5.48
N HIS A 157 -2.98 16.32 -6.44
CA HIS A 157 -2.27 17.31 -7.27
C HIS A 157 -1.02 16.74 -7.97
N LEU A 158 -0.97 15.42 -8.21
CA LEU A 158 0.14 14.72 -8.86
C LEU A 158 0.07 14.94 -10.38
N PRO A 159 1.21 15.10 -11.08
CA PRO A 159 1.24 15.18 -12.53
C PRO A 159 0.65 13.92 -13.21
N PRO A 160 0.02 14.03 -14.41
CA PRO A 160 -0.59 12.89 -15.10
C PRO A 160 0.41 11.75 -15.40
N ASP A 161 1.65 12.10 -15.71
CA ASP A 161 2.82 11.26 -15.97
C ASP A 161 3.44 10.62 -14.71
N THR A 162 2.89 10.86 -13.52
CA THR A 162 3.30 10.13 -12.30
C THR A 162 3.08 8.64 -12.51
N CYS A 163 4.10 7.83 -12.21
CA CYS A 163 4.11 6.39 -12.39
C CYS A 163 2.88 5.73 -11.74
N ASN A 164 2.26 4.80 -12.48
CA ASN A 164 1.09 4.08 -11.96
C ASN A 164 1.47 3.13 -10.81
N SER A 165 2.68 2.55 -10.79
CA SER A 165 3.15 1.73 -9.67
C SER A 165 3.25 2.51 -8.36
N PHE A 166 3.58 3.80 -8.35
CA PHE A 166 3.53 4.60 -7.10
C PHE A 166 2.13 4.57 -6.44
N ILE A 167 1.06 4.45 -7.25
CA ILE A 167 -0.31 4.36 -6.76
C ILE A 167 -0.61 2.97 -6.18
N TYR A 168 -0.08 1.90 -6.80
CA TYR A 168 -0.41 0.50 -6.49
C TYR A 168 0.57 -0.25 -5.58
N THR A 169 1.84 0.16 -5.50
CA THR A 169 2.84 -0.40 -4.60
C THR A 169 2.37 -0.23 -3.14
N ARG A 170 2.65 -1.25 -2.30
CA ARG A 170 2.25 -1.27 -0.88
C ARG A 170 2.75 -0.02 -0.13
N THR A 171 2.00 0.45 0.86
CA THR A 171 2.42 1.58 1.72
C THR A 171 3.73 1.31 2.45
N GLY A 172 3.93 0.09 2.94
CA GLY A 172 5.21 -0.36 3.51
C GLY A 172 6.39 -0.37 2.52
N ASN A 173 6.12 -0.27 1.21
CA ASN A 173 7.11 -0.19 0.13
C ASN A 173 7.15 1.21 -0.52
N GLY A 174 6.61 2.24 0.16
CA GLY A 174 6.67 3.63 -0.26
C GLY A 174 5.61 4.11 -1.27
N GLY A 175 4.65 3.26 -1.66
CA GLY A 175 3.52 3.63 -2.54
C GLY A 175 2.22 3.97 -1.80
N LEU A 176 1.15 4.28 -2.54
CA LEU A 176 -0.16 4.63 -1.98
C LEU A 176 -1.04 3.42 -1.58
N GLY A 177 -0.61 2.19 -1.87
CA GLY A 177 -1.29 0.95 -1.46
C GLY A 177 -2.65 0.68 -2.12
N VAL A 178 -3.06 1.47 -3.11
CA VAL A 178 -4.35 1.33 -3.82
C VAL A 178 -4.43 -0.04 -4.48
N THR A 179 -5.62 -0.61 -4.60
CA THR A 179 -5.82 -1.91 -5.26
C THR A 179 -6.02 -1.72 -6.76
N ARG A 180 -5.27 -2.48 -7.57
CA ARG A 180 -5.53 -2.62 -9.01
C ARG A 180 -6.66 -3.63 -9.22
N LEU A 181 -7.76 -3.18 -9.81
CA LEU A 181 -8.93 -4.03 -10.09
C LEU A 181 -8.59 -5.13 -11.11
N ALA A 182 -7.88 -4.77 -12.18
CA ALA A 182 -7.54 -5.69 -13.27
C ALA A 182 -6.67 -6.89 -12.83
N SER A 183 -5.82 -6.75 -11.80
CA SER A 183 -5.01 -7.85 -11.27
C SER A 183 -5.63 -8.55 -10.07
N LEU A 184 -6.38 -7.83 -9.20
CA LEU A 184 -6.99 -8.49 -8.04
C LEU A 184 -8.18 -9.37 -8.42
N ILE A 185 -9.09 -8.88 -9.27
CA ILE A 185 -10.38 -9.57 -9.53
C ILE A 185 -10.17 -10.96 -10.14
N PRO A 186 -9.37 -11.13 -11.22
CA PRO A 186 -9.09 -12.47 -11.75
C PRO A 186 -8.37 -13.37 -10.72
N SER A 187 -7.51 -12.81 -9.87
CA SER A 187 -6.82 -13.56 -8.80
C SER A 187 -7.77 -14.08 -7.72
N ILE A 188 -8.80 -13.33 -7.32
CA ILE A 188 -9.80 -13.81 -6.35
C ILE A 188 -10.83 -14.73 -7.01
N GLN A 189 -11.14 -14.55 -8.29
CA GLN A 189 -11.99 -15.44 -9.08
C GLN A 189 -11.33 -16.81 -9.26
N ALA A 190 -10.07 -16.87 -9.73
CA ALA A 190 -9.30 -18.11 -9.83
C ALA A 190 -9.21 -18.83 -8.46
N ARG A 191 -8.88 -18.08 -7.40
CA ARG A 191 -8.86 -18.63 -6.03
C ARG A 191 -10.23 -19.17 -5.60
N ARG A 192 -11.33 -18.53 -5.97
CA ARG A 192 -12.70 -19.03 -5.69
C ARG A 192 -12.96 -20.35 -6.42
N LEU A 193 -12.62 -20.47 -7.70
CA LEU A 193 -12.81 -21.73 -8.43
C LEU A 193 -12.01 -22.88 -7.76
N HIS A 194 -10.74 -22.63 -7.41
CA HIS A 194 -9.92 -23.61 -6.68
C HIS A 194 -10.47 -23.94 -5.28
N ILE A 195 -11.07 -22.98 -4.55
CA ILE A 195 -11.76 -23.25 -3.27
C ILE A 195 -12.91 -24.24 -3.49
N ILE A 196 -13.71 -24.04 -4.54
CA ILE A 196 -14.92 -24.81 -4.79
C ILE A 196 -14.59 -26.20 -5.38
N ALA A 197 -13.57 -26.30 -6.25
CA ALA A 197 -13.05 -27.58 -6.73
C ALA A 197 -12.46 -28.45 -5.61
N ASN A 198 -11.87 -27.82 -4.58
CA ASN A 198 -11.45 -28.46 -3.33
C ASN A 198 -12.52 -28.39 -2.21
N SER A 199 -13.81 -28.38 -2.58
CA SER A 199 -14.91 -28.46 -1.62
C SER A 199 -14.92 -29.80 -0.87
N GLU A 200 -15.15 -29.75 0.44
CA GLU A 200 -15.40 -30.92 1.28
C GLU A 200 -16.74 -31.58 0.89
N ASP A 201 -17.76 -30.78 0.55
CA ASP A 201 -19.03 -31.23 -0.04
C ASP A 201 -18.79 -31.83 -1.45
N GLU A 202 -19.20 -33.09 -1.60
CA GLU A 202 -19.05 -33.90 -2.81
C GLU A 202 -19.99 -33.51 -3.95
N THR A 203 -21.21 -33.07 -3.64
CA THR A 203 -22.16 -32.59 -4.66
C THR A 203 -21.63 -31.33 -5.33
N ILE A 204 -21.15 -30.38 -4.52
CA ILE A 204 -20.50 -29.16 -5.01
C ILE A 204 -19.30 -29.51 -5.86
N ARG A 205 -18.38 -30.35 -5.36
CA ARG A 205 -17.18 -30.78 -6.09
C ARG A 205 -17.52 -31.45 -7.43
N SER A 206 -18.53 -32.31 -7.47
CA SER A 206 -18.94 -33.03 -8.68
C SER A 206 -19.57 -32.14 -9.74
N ILE A 207 -20.47 -31.23 -9.35
CA ILE A 207 -21.04 -30.20 -10.26
C ILE A 207 -19.94 -29.37 -10.89
N VAL A 208 -18.95 -29.00 -10.09
CA VAL A 208 -17.91 -28.02 -10.43
C VAL A 208 -16.87 -28.63 -11.37
N LEU A 209 -16.47 -29.89 -11.16
CA LEU A 209 -15.62 -30.63 -12.11
C LEU A 209 -16.34 -30.96 -13.43
N ALA A 210 -17.67 -31.15 -13.43
CA ALA A 210 -18.44 -31.42 -14.64
C ALA A 210 -18.58 -30.23 -15.61
N ASN A 211 -18.12 -29.03 -15.23
CA ASN A 211 -18.29 -27.78 -16.00
C ASN A 211 -17.00 -27.28 -16.69
N ASN A 212 -15.98 -28.13 -16.87
CA ASN A 212 -14.72 -27.82 -17.59
C ASN A 212 -13.98 -26.55 -17.10
N ILE A 213 -14.13 -26.23 -15.81
CA ILE A 213 -13.64 -24.99 -15.17
C ILE A 213 -12.11 -24.81 -15.15
N ASP A 214 -11.33 -25.85 -15.48
CA ASP A 214 -9.87 -25.74 -15.63
C ASP A 214 -9.50 -24.67 -16.67
N GLU A 215 -10.24 -24.56 -17.77
CA GLU A 215 -9.99 -23.53 -18.79
C GLU A 215 -10.31 -22.11 -18.25
N GLU A 216 -11.39 -21.94 -17.48
CA GLU A 216 -11.70 -20.66 -16.83
C GLU A 216 -10.62 -20.30 -15.81
N PHE A 217 -10.16 -21.27 -15.00
CA PHE A 217 -9.11 -21.07 -14.00
C PHE A 217 -7.77 -20.69 -14.65
N GLN A 218 -7.36 -21.37 -15.72
CA GLN A 218 -6.15 -21.04 -16.49
C GLN A 218 -6.23 -19.63 -17.08
N ASN A 219 -7.35 -19.28 -17.72
CA ASN A 219 -7.57 -17.94 -18.26
C ASN A 219 -7.54 -16.85 -17.16
N LEU A 220 -8.16 -17.09 -16.01
CA LEU A 220 -8.15 -16.16 -14.87
C LEU A 220 -6.76 -16.04 -14.22
N TRP A 221 -5.98 -17.12 -14.18
CA TRP A 221 -4.60 -17.14 -13.70
C TRP A 221 -3.68 -16.26 -14.55
N ILE A 222 -3.70 -16.48 -15.86
CA ILE A 222 -2.93 -15.68 -16.83
C ILE A 222 -3.40 -14.22 -16.80
N THR A 223 -4.72 -13.99 -16.73
CA THR A 223 -5.29 -12.62 -16.67
C THR A 223 -4.94 -11.87 -15.38
N ALA A 224 -4.77 -12.57 -14.25
CA ALA A 224 -4.24 -11.99 -13.01
C ALA A 224 -2.77 -11.55 -13.12
N GLY A 225 -2.04 -12.09 -14.10
CA GLY A 225 -0.61 -11.89 -14.31
C GLY A 225 0.26 -13.02 -13.74
N GLY A 226 -0.30 -14.22 -13.52
CA GLY A 226 0.48 -15.43 -13.28
C GLY A 226 1.03 -16.01 -14.57
N LYS A 227 2.12 -16.77 -14.48
CA LYS A 227 2.72 -17.41 -15.66
C LYS A 227 2.07 -18.76 -15.98
N GLU A 228 2.25 -19.21 -17.22
CA GLU A 228 1.78 -20.49 -17.75
C GLU A 228 2.56 -21.69 -17.17
N ASP A 229 3.87 -21.56 -16.94
CA ASP A 229 4.73 -22.55 -16.29
C ASP A 229 4.48 -22.71 -14.77
N GLU A 230 3.72 -21.80 -14.16
CA GLU A 230 3.42 -21.77 -12.72
C GLU A 230 1.98 -22.20 -12.39
N ILE A 231 1.16 -22.56 -13.39
CA ILE A 231 -0.25 -22.94 -13.21
C ILE A 231 -0.37 -24.22 -12.36
N SER A 232 -1.00 -24.11 -11.19
CA SER A 232 -1.48 -25.25 -10.40
C SER A 232 -2.71 -25.88 -11.06
N ARG A 233 -2.92 -27.19 -10.92
CA ARG A 233 -4.19 -27.83 -11.33
C ARG A 233 -5.30 -27.38 -10.39
N ILE A 234 -6.53 -27.27 -10.88
CA ILE A 234 -7.64 -26.79 -10.04
C ILE A 234 -8.01 -27.77 -8.91
N THR A 235 -7.61 -29.03 -9.09
CA THR A 235 -7.74 -30.16 -8.16
C THR A 235 -6.50 -30.38 -7.28
N ASP A 236 -5.46 -29.54 -7.38
CA ASP A 236 -4.29 -29.66 -6.49
C ASP A 236 -4.72 -29.42 -5.02
N PRO A 237 -4.18 -30.18 -4.05
CA PRO A 237 -4.65 -30.14 -2.68
C PRO A 237 -4.27 -28.82 -1.99
N VAL A 238 -5.26 -28.19 -1.36
CA VAL A 238 -5.10 -26.94 -0.60
C VAL A 238 -4.10 -27.14 0.55
N SER A 239 -2.97 -26.44 0.50
CA SER A 239 -1.92 -26.50 1.51
C SER A 239 -2.38 -25.93 2.86
N ILE A 240 -1.84 -26.44 3.97
CA ILE A 240 -2.30 -26.08 5.32
C ILE A 240 -1.14 -25.55 6.18
N ASP A 241 -1.29 -24.31 6.66
CA ASP A 241 -0.37 -23.62 7.56
C ASP A 241 -0.99 -23.49 8.97
N TYR A 242 -0.50 -24.29 9.91
CA TYR A 242 -0.87 -24.20 11.33
C TYR A 242 -0.11 -23.09 12.08
N ARG A 243 0.78 -22.34 11.43
CA ARG A 243 1.55 -21.19 11.96
C ARG A 243 2.47 -21.51 13.15
N LEU A 244 2.66 -22.78 13.49
CA LEU A 244 3.58 -23.29 14.49
C LEU A 244 4.52 -24.33 13.85
N PRO A 245 5.79 -24.43 14.30
CA PRO A 245 6.66 -25.53 13.91
C PRO A 245 6.04 -26.89 14.24
N ARG A 246 6.21 -27.88 13.35
CA ARG A 246 5.65 -29.23 13.46
C ARG A 246 5.87 -29.88 14.84
N ARG A 247 7.09 -29.77 15.38
CA ARG A 247 7.47 -30.25 16.74
C ARG A 247 6.64 -29.68 17.90
N ILE A 248 5.93 -28.57 17.71
CA ILE A 248 5.02 -28.00 18.71
C ILE A 248 3.62 -28.58 18.50
N LEU A 249 3.15 -28.68 17.25
CA LEU A 249 1.83 -29.25 16.91
C LEU A 249 1.70 -30.72 17.31
N GLU A 250 2.81 -31.45 17.33
CA GLU A 250 2.89 -32.85 17.81
C GLU A 250 2.85 -32.97 19.35
N LEU A 251 2.94 -31.86 20.08
CA LEU A 251 2.78 -31.78 21.55
C LEU A 251 1.42 -31.22 21.99
N LEU A 252 0.60 -30.73 21.06
CA LEU A 252 -0.71 -30.13 21.33
C LEU A 252 -1.84 -31.12 21.05
N ASN A 253 -2.86 -31.15 21.90
CA ASN A 253 -4.10 -31.88 21.61
C ASN A 253 -4.98 -31.11 20.60
N GLU A 254 -6.01 -31.76 20.04
CA GLU A 254 -6.85 -31.17 18.97
C GLU A 254 -7.50 -29.83 19.33
N TRP A 255 -7.80 -29.58 20.62
CA TRP A 255 -8.40 -28.33 21.08
C TRP A 255 -7.36 -27.21 21.32
N GLU A 256 -6.09 -27.57 21.45
CA GLU A 256 -4.97 -26.63 21.58
C GLU A 256 -4.35 -26.25 20.23
N LYS A 257 -4.54 -27.08 19.19
CA LYS A 257 -4.05 -26.81 17.83
C LYS A 257 -4.73 -25.56 17.27
N PRO A 258 -3.97 -24.56 16.77
CA PRO A 258 -4.55 -23.36 16.19
C PRO A 258 -5.27 -23.69 14.88
N ALA A 259 -6.42 -23.03 14.65
CA ALA A 259 -7.24 -23.27 13.47
C ALA A 259 -6.43 -23.17 12.15
N PRO A 260 -6.39 -24.25 11.33
CA PRO A 260 -5.51 -24.34 10.18
C PRO A 260 -5.77 -23.24 9.14
N LYS A 261 -4.70 -22.54 8.73
CA LYS A 261 -4.77 -21.54 7.66
C LYS A 261 -4.62 -22.25 6.33
N LYS A 262 -5.74 -22.51 5.64
CA LYS A 262 -5.76 -22.96 4.25
C LYS A 262 -5.03 -21.95 3.35
N ILE A 263 -3.93 -22.38 2.73
CA ILE A 263 -3.15 -21.66 1.72
C ILE A 263 -3.59 -22.14 0.34
N TYR A 264 -3.99 -21.19 -0.48
CA TYR A 264 -4.41 -21.39 -1.86
C TYR A 264 -3.32 -20.85 -2.79
N PRO A 265 -3.15 -21.40 -4.00
CA PRO A 265 -2.23 -20.81 -4.96
C PRO A 265 -2.71 -19.41 -5.36
N ILE A 266 -1.76 -18.54 -5.65
CA ILE A 266 -1.99 -17.12 -5.96
C ILE A 266 -1.29 -16.87 -7.30
N PRO A 267 -2.01 -16.49 -8.38
CA PRO A 267 -1.42 -16.43 -9.72
C PRO A 267 -0.13 -15.61 -9.81
N CYS A 268 -0.12 -14.42 -9.22
CA CYS A 268 1.13 -13.70 -8.96
C CYS A 268 0.98 -12.68 -7.82
N ASN A 269 2.11 -12.23 -7.30
CA ASN A 269 2.17 -11.10 -6.38
C ASN A 269 2.37 -9.78 -7.14
N TRP A 270 1.34 -9.35 -7.88
CA TRP A 270 1.36 -8.18 -8.76
C TRP A 270 1.83 -6.87 -8.09
N ARG A 271 1.78 -6.76 -6.75
CA ARG A 271 2.32 -5.60 -6.01
C ARG A 271 3.85 -5.59 -5.90
N GLU A 272 4.50 -6.74 -5.98
CA GLU A 272 5.95 -6.86 -6.11
C GLU A 272 6.39 -6.66 -7.56
N THR A 273 5.63 -7.16 -8.55
CA THR A 273 5.82 -6.82 -9.97
C THR A 273 5.75 -5.31 -10.21
N ASP A 274 4.76 -4.63 -9.60
CA ASP A 274 4.64 -3.17 -9.67
C ASP A 274 5.83 -2.43 -9.02
N LEU A 275 6.36 -2.94 -7.90
CA LEU A 275 7.53 -2.36 -7.25
C LEU A 275 8.81 -2.57 -8.06
N ALA A 276 9.00 -3.74 -8.67
CA ALA A 276 10.11 -4.00 -9.58
C ALA A 276 10.03 -3.08 -10.81
N HIS A 277 8.85 -2.93 -11.42
CA HIS A 277 8.64 -1.95 -12.49
C HIS A 277 8.94 -0.52 -12.02
N TRP A 278 8.53 -0.13 -10.81
CA TRP A 278 8.80 1.21 -10.29
C TRP A 278 10.30 1.46 -10.11
N LYS A 279 11.01 0.55 -9.42
CA LYS A 279 12.48 0.60 -9.23
C LYS A 279 13.20 0.81 -10.57
N ASN A 280 12.78 0.11 -11.62
CA ASN A 280 13.41 0.13 -12.94
C ASN A 280 13.16 1.42 -13.75
N LEU A 281 12.35 2.38 -13.28
CA LEU A 281 12.13 3.65 -14.00
C LEU A 281 13.29 4.63 -13.77
N PRO A 282 14.05 5.05 -14.81
CA PRO A 282 15.32 5.79 -14.65
C PRO A 282 15.23 7.06 -13.78
N CYS A 283 14.10 7.79 -13.83
CA CYS A 283 13.91 9.01 -13.05
C CYS A 283 13.00 8.80 -11.83
N GLN A 284 11.82 8.20 -12.02
CA GLN A 284 10.81 8.08 -10.95
C GLN A 284 11.07 6.90 -10.00
N GLY A 285 11.92 5.94 -10.38
CA GLY A 285 12.33 4.77 -9.59
C GLY A 285 13.59 4.96 -8.76
N SER A 286 14.36 6.02 -9.01
CA SER A 286 15.65 6.26 -8.34
C SER A 286 15.51 6.25 -6.81
N GLY A 287 16.29 5.38 -6.16
CA GLY A 287 16.33 5.21 -4.71
C GLY A 287 15.03 4.70 -4.09
N ILE A 288 14.15 4.03 -4.85
CA ILE A 288 12.91 3.43 -4.31
C ILE A 288 13.20 2.11 -3.57
N GLU A 289 14.30 1.43 -3.87
CA GLU A 289 14.80 0.27 -3.11
C GLU A 289 14.98 0.59 -1.63
N HIS A 290 15.38 1.82 -1.29
CA HIS A 290 15.50 2.29 0.10
C HIS A 290 14.19 2.23 0.89
N PHE A 291 13.03 2.23 0.24
CA PHE A 291 11.73 2.24 0.90
C PHE A 291 11.05 0.87 0.95
N GLU A 292 11.67 -0.17 0.40
CA GLU A 292 11.16 -1.54 0.41
C GLU A 292 11.09 -2.11 1.83
N ASN A 293 9.91 -2.60 2.22
CA ASN A 293 9.57 -3.10 3.56
C ASN A 293 9.88 -2.12 4.72
N ASP A 294 10.04 -0.82 4.43
CA ASP A 294 10.35 0.21 5.43
C ASP A 294 9.07 0.94 5.92
N ILE A 295 8.49 0.36 6.97
CA ILE A 295 7.34 0.89 7.70
C ILE A 295 7.65 2.23 8.40
N ILE A 296 8.90 2.48 8.83
CA ILE A 296 9.29 3.69 9.59
C ILE A 296 9.40 4.92 8.67
N SER A 297 9.87 4.71 7.44
CA SER A 297 10.02 5.73 6.41
C SER A 297 8.74 5.99 5.60
N SER A 298 7.73 5.13 5.73
CA SER A 298 6.54 5.14 4.85
C SER A 298 5.19 5.13 5.59
N ASP A 299 5.15 5.08 6.93
CA ASP A 299 3.88 5.07 7.71
C ASP A 299 2.87 6.17 7.36
N TRP A 300 3.35 7.36 7.00
CA TRP A 300 2.56 8.54 6.66
C TRP A 300 1.76 8.45 5.36
N LEU A 301 2.05 7.47 4.51
CA LEU A 301 1.27 7.16 3.31
C LEU A 301 -0.08 6.49 3.68
N GLN A 302 -0.18 5.98 4.91
CA GLN A 302 -1.41 5.46 5.52
C GLN A 302 -1.91 6.37 6.67
N PHE A 303 -0.99 6.93 7.46
CA PHE A 303 -1.27 7.65 8.70
C PHE A 303 -0.74 9.09 8.65
N HIS A 304 -1.51 10.00 8.05
CA HIS A 304 -1.13 11.39 7.76
C HIS A 304 -0.86 12.30 8.99
N HIS A 305 -0.77 11.75 10.22
CA HIS A 305 -0.84 12.50 11.47
C HIS A 305 0.26 13.56 11.62
N GLY A 306 -0.17 14.81 11.78
CA GLY A 306 0.70 15.96 12.01
C GLY A 306 1.60 16.30 10.82
N PHE A 307 1.14 16.05 9.60
CA PHE A 307 1.47 16.85 8.42
C PHE A 307 0.29 17.79 8.15
N SER A 308 0.52 18.99 7.64
CA SER A 308 -0.53 19.74 6.96
C SER A 308 -0.83 19.11 5.60
N GLU A 309 -2.01 19.37 5.04
CA GLU A 309 -2.38 18.77 3.74
C GLU A 309 -1.40 19.20 2.62
N GLY A 310 -0.98 20.47 2.61
CA GLY A 310 0.04 20.94 1.66
C GLY A 310 1.40 20.24 1.84
N GLN A 311 1.82 19.98 3.08
CA GLN A 311 3.05 19.22 3.36
C GLN A 311 2.92 17.75 2.92
N PHE A 312 1.74 17.14 3.09
CA PHE A 312 1.47 15.79 2.59
C PHE A 312 1.61 15.73 1.06
N LEU A 313 0.93 16.63 0.34
CA LEU A 313 0.97 16.65 -1.14
C LEU A 313 2.37 16.96 -1.70
N ILE A 314 3.15 17.85 -1.06
CA ILE A 314 4.56 18.04 -1.45
C ILE A 314 5.37 16.78 -1.14
N GLY A 315 5.18 16.16 0.02
CA GLY A 315 5.84 14.90 0.40
C GLY A 315 5.63 13.78 -0.62
N LEU A 316 4.40 13.62 -1.15
CA LEU A 316 4.12 12.64 -2.20
C LEU A 316 4.92 12.91 -3.48
N LYS A 317 5.00 14.18 -3.91
CA LYS A 317 5.78 14.60 -5.09
C LYS A 317 7.28 14.39 -4.92
N LEU A 318 7.79 14.59 -3.69
CA LEU A 318 9.17 14.26 -3.34
C LEU A 318 9.40 12.75 -3.40
N ARG A 319 8.53 11.93 -2.79
CA ARG A 319 8.67 10.46 -2.78
C ARG A 319 8.72 9.88 -4.20
N ALA A 320 7.78 10.27 -5.07
CA ALA A 320 7.70 9.80 -6.45
C ALA A 320 8.64 10.51 -7.45
N ASN A 321 9.46 11.47 -7.00
CA ASN A 321 10.36 12.28 -7.85
C ASN A 321 9.64 12.98 -9.03
N VAL A 322 8.50 13.62 -8.73
CA VAL A 322 7.63 14.38 -9.65
C VAL A 322 7.31 15.79 -9.12
N TYR A 323 8.20 16.36 -8.32
CA TYR A 323 8.11 17.78 -7.94
C TYR A 323 8.48 18.66 -9.15
N PRO A 324 7.80 19.81 -9.39
CA PRO A 324 7.98 20.63 -10.59
C PRO A 324 9.28 21.46 -10.65
N THR A 325 10.43 20.78 -10.56
CA THR A 325 11.75 21.37 -10.88
C THR A 325 11.97 21.43 -12.39
N ARG A 326 12.93 22.25 -12.87
CA ARG A 326 13.26 22.33 -14.30
C ARG A 326 13.81 21.03 -14.89
N GLU A 327 14.52 20.20 -14.11
CA GLU A 327 14.92 18.85 -14.54
C GLU A 327 13.69 18.01 -14.87
N TYR A 328 12.76 17.87 -13.92
CA TYR A 328 11.50 17.16 -14.14
C TYR A 328 10.69 17.74 -15.32
N GLN A 329 10.56 19.07 -15.43
CA GLN A 329 9.83 19.74 -16.51
C GLN A 329 10.49 19.63 -17.89
N GLY A 330 11.78 19.25 -17.94
CA GLY A 330 12.57 18.99 -19.15
C GLY A 330 12.59 17.52 -19.58
N ARG A 331 12.13 16.57 -18.75
CA ARG A 331 12.05 15.15 -19.12
C ARG A 331 11.25 14.97 -20.42
N GLY A 332 11.82 14.23 -21.37
CA GLY A 332 11.22 13.99 -22.69
C GLY A 332 11.11 15.21 -23.60
N ARG A 333 11.83 16.32 -23.34
CA ARG A 333 11.75 17.55 -24.12
C ARG A 333 13.13 18.10 -24.50
N MET A 334 13.43 18.09 -25.79
CA MET A 334 14.58 18.80 -26.34
C MET A 334 14.51 20.30 -26.02
N ASN A 335 15.69 20.92 -25.89
CA ASN A 335 15.88 22.38 -25.76
C ASN A 335 15.19 23.07 -24.56
N LYS A 336 14.79 22.33 -23.50
CA LYS A 336 14.35 22.96 -22.24
C LYS A 336 15.54 23.31 -21.33
N LYS A 337 15.54 24.53 -20.80
CA LYS A 337 16.54 25.01 -19.84
C LYS A 337 16.38 24.30 -18.49
N VAL A 338 17.20 23.28 -18.26
CA VAL A 338 17.20 22.45 -17.03
C VAL A 338 18.05 23.03 -15.90
N ASN A 339 18.92 24.01 -16.16
CA ASN A 339 19.79 24.66 -15.15
C ASN A 339 18.97 25.25 -13.99
N CYS A 340 19.59 25.33 -12.80
CA CYS A 340 18.99 25.94 -11.61
C CYS A 340 18.46 27.36 -11.87
N ARG A 341 17.29 27.71 -11.33
CA ARG A 341 16.74 29.08 -11.42
C ARG A 341 17.38 30.09 -10.45
N SER A 342 18.17 29.61 -9.49
CA SER A 342 18.70 30.44 -8.39
C SER A 342 20.23 30.31 -8.17
N CYS A 343 20.95 29.53 -8.99
CA CYS A 343 22.41 29.48 -8.99
C CYS A 343 22.96 28.93 -10.31
N THR A 344 24.29 28.78 -10.43
CA THR A 344 25.02 28.34 -11.62
C THR A 344 24.90 26.85 -11.96
N ALA A 345 24.26 26.02 -11.14
CA ALA A 345 24.26 24.56 -11.31
C ALA A 345 23.52 24.09 -12.57
N SER A 346 24.13 23.14 -13.28
CA SER A 346 23.68 22.62 -14.59
C SER A 346 22.30 21.96 -14.59
N TYR A 347 21.83 21.46 -13.44
CA TYR A 347 20.54 20.80 -13.29
C TYR A 347 19.80 21.25 -12.02
N GLU A 348 18.56 21.69 -12.19
CA GLU A 348 17.60 21.90 -11.11
C GLU A 348 16.93 20.58 -10.73
N SER A 349 17.67 19.68 -10.08
CA SER A 349 17.13 18.44 -9.54
C SER A 349 16.69 18.59 -8.07
N LEU A 350 15.90 17.65 -7.57
CA LEU A 350 15.61 17.59 -6.13
C LEU A 350 16.88 17.34 -5.30
N SER A 351 17.86 16.57 -5.81
CA SER A 351 19.20 16.46 -5.23
C SER A 351 19.83 17.83 -5.01
N HIS A 352 19.82 18.65 -6.07
CA HIS A 352 20.46 19.94 -6.04
C HIS A 352 19.79 20.87 -5.02
N ILE A 353 18.47 21.05 -5.09
CA ILE A 353 17.74 21.94 -4.18
C ILE A 353 17.88 21.48 -2.71
N LEU A 354 17.69 20.19 -2.44
CA LEU A 354 17.68 19.66 -1.08
C LEU A 354 19.07 19.43 -0.49
N GLY A 355 20.09 19.18 -1.32
CA GLY A 355 21.41 18.71 -0.91
C GLY A 355 22.54 19.73 -1.10
N GLN A 356 22.49 20.58 -2.13
CA GLN A 356 23.67 21.31 -2.61
C GLN A 356 23.46 22.82 -2.84
N CYS A 357 22.25 23.28 -3.15
CA CYS A 357 21.99 24.61 -3.69
C CYS A 357 22.43 25.74 -2.73
N PRO A 358 23.27 26.70 -3.18
CA PRO A 358 23.68 27.86 -2.36
C PRO A 358 22.52 28.79 -2.01
N ALA A 359 21.57 29.00 -2.93
CA ALA A 359 20.44 29.91 -2.71
C ALA A 359 19.52 29.50 -1.55
N VAL A 360 19.59 28.25 -1.09
CA VAL A 360 18.87 27.77 0.10
C VAL A 360 19.83 27.22 1.18
N GLN A 361 21.11 27.61 1.14
CA GLN A 361 22.13 27.21 2.11
C GLN A 361 21.72 27.51 3.55
N GLU A 362 21.23 28.72 3.84
CA GLU A 362 20.75 29.09 5.18
C GLU A 362 19.62 28.16 5.66
N THR A 363 18.67 27.79 4.78
CA THR A 363 17.60 26.86 5.16
C THR A 363 18.05 25.40 5.23
N ARG A 364 19.08 24.99 4.47
CA ARG A 364 19.75 23.70 4.62
C ARG A 364 20.49 23.59 5.96
N ILE A 365 21.21 24.64 6.38
CA ILE A 365 21.82 24.76 7.71
C ILE A 365 20.73 24.75 8.79
N ARG A 366 19.67 25.55 8.63
CA ARG A 366 18.53 25.55 9.55
C ARG A 366 17.84 24.19 9.66
N ARG A 367 17.77 23.38 8.60
CA ARG A 367 17.33 21.97 8.66
C ARG A 367 18.29 21.12 9.50
N HIS A 368 19.59 21.22 9.22
CA HIS A 368 20.67 20.52 9.93
C HIS A 368 20.62 20.80 11.43
N ASN A 369 20.72 22.07 11.84
CA ASN A 369 20.73 22.49 13.24
C ASN A 369 19.42 22.11 13.96
N LYS A 370 18.26 22.10 13.27
CA LYS A 370 16.98 21.59 13.82
C LYS A 370 17.01 20.06 14.06
N LEU A 371 17.80 19.29 13.33
CA LEU A 371 17.97 17.84 13.51
C LEU A 371 19.00 17.53 14.61
N CYS A 372 20.15 18.21 14.61
CA CYS A 372 21.15 18.13 15.69
C CYS A 372 20.51 18.46 17.05
N ASN A 373 19.65 19.49 17.11
CA ASN A 373 18.92 19.84 18.32
C ASN A 373 17.93 18.75 18.80
N ILE A 374 17.43 17.86 17.94
CA ILE A 374 16.61 16.71 18.37
C ILE A 374 17.51 15.65 19.02
N LEU A 375 18.68 15.35 18.44
CA LEU A 375 19.61 14.37 18.97
C LEU A 375 20.21 14.82 20.31
N LYS A 376 20.68 16.08 20.37
CA LYS A 376 21.12 16.79 21.59
C LYS A 376 20.10 16.66 22.73
N ARG A 377 18.81 16.90 22.46
CA ARG A 377 17.76 16.76 23.49
C ARG A 377 17.63 15.31 23.96
N LYS A 378 17.65 14.32 23.06
CA LYS A 378 17.61 12.90 23.42
C LYS A 378 18.84 12.44 24.20
N ALA A 379 20.03 12.95 23.89
CA ALA A 379 21.24 12.70 24.67
C ALA A 379 21.13 13.28 26.09
N LYS A 380 20.64 14.53 26.23
CA LYS A 380 20.41 15.16 27.55
C LYS A 380 19.30 14.48 28.36
N ASP A 381 18.22 14.02 27.73
CA ASP A 381 17.19 13.17 28.37
C ASP A 381 17.84 11.92 29.00
N LEU A 382 18.74 11.27 28.25
CA LEU A 382 19.50 10.08 28.64
C LEU A 382 20.74 10.37 29.51
N LYS A 383 20.86 11.59 30.06
CA LYS A 383 21.94 12.03 30.97
C LYS A 383 23.36 11.94 30.37
N TRP A 384 23.50 12.29 29.10
CA TRP A 384 24.80 12.60 28.48
C TRP A 384 25.12 14.09 28.60
N VAL A 385 26.39 14.42 28.85
CA VAL A 385 26.94 15.76 28.60
C VAL A 385 27.04 15.95 27.08
N VAL A 386 26.83 17.17 26.59
CA VAL A 386 26.82 17.46 25.14
C VAL A 386 27.65 18.69 24.85
N TYR A 387 28.67 18.52 24.01
CA TYR A 387 29.45 19.57 23.36
C TYR A 387 28.89 19.76 21.94
N GLU A 388 28.90 20.99 21.44
CA GLU A 388 28.26 21.38 20.18
C GLU A 388 29.27 22.16 19.32
N GLU A 389 29.45 21.75 18.06
CA GLU A 389 30.37 22.35 17.08
C GLU A 389 31.79 22.70 17.64
N PRO A 390 32.45 21.84 18.46
CA PRO A 390 33.76 22.16 19.01
C PRO A 390 34.79 22.37 17.90
N HIS A 391 35.63 23.39 18.08
CA HIS A 391 36.63 23.78 17.09
C HIS A 391 37.92 23.03 17.38
N LEU A 392 38.21 22.02 16.57
CA LEU A 392 39.33 21.09 16.74
C LEU A 392 40.28 21.19 15.54
N LEU A 393 41.56 20.89 15.74
CA LEU A 393 42.59 20.97 14.69
C LEU A 393 43.08 19.57 14.34
N THR A 394 43.28 19.27 13.05
CA THR A 394 44.04 18.08 12.65
C THR A 394 45.52 18.22 13.06
N THR A 395 46.27 17.13 12.98
CA THR A 395 47.75 17.14 13.01
C THR A 395 48.35 18.11 11.98
N GLU A 396 47.66 18.30 10.85
CA GLU A 396 48.00 19.22 9.75
C GLU A 396 47.49 20.66 9.98
N LYS A 397 46.95 20.95 11.16
CA LYS A 397 46.38 22.25 11.59
C LYS A 397 45.11 22.71 10.84
N GLU A 398 44.41 21.79 10.16
CA GLU A 398 43.12 22.11 9.55
C GLU A 398 42.01 22.19 10.60
N LEU A 399 41.14 23.20 10.50
CA LEU A 399 39.98 23.35 11.38
C LEU A 399 38.87 22.36 11.01
N ARG A 400 38.61 21.41 11.89
CA ARG A 400 37.50 20.44 11.81
C ARG A 400 36.48 20.73 12.91
N LYS A 401 35.19 20.60 12.58
CA LYS A 401 34.08 20.75 13.52
C LYS A 401 33.13 19.55 13.38
N PRO A 402 33.08 18.62 14.35
CA PRO A 402 32.00 17.65 14.44
C PRO A 402 30.75 18.33 15.02
N ASP A 403 29.55 17.93 14.61
CA ASP A 403 28.33 18.59 15.09
C ASP A 403 28.13 18.46 16.61
N LEU A 404 28.25 17.23 17.12
CA LEU A 404 27.93 16.87 18.49
C LEU A 404 28.97 15.90 19.05
N ILE A 405 29.40 16.11 20.29
CA ILE A 405 30.10 15.10 21.08
C ILE A 405 29.30 14.83 22.36
N PHE A 406 28.90 13.59 22.56
CA PHE A 406 28.18 13.14 23.75
C PHE A 406 29.14 12.45 24.71
N VAL A 407 29.21 12.86 25.97
CA VAL A 407 30.14 12.30 26.96
C VAL A 407 29.38 11.75 28.16
N LYS A 408 29.71 10.53 28.59
CA LYS A 408 29.10 9.88 29.76
C LYS A 408 30.03 8.79 30.33
N LYS A 409 30.38 8.90 31.61
CA LYS A 409 31.47 8.13 32.21
C LYS A 409 32.75 8.33 31.39
N GLU A 410 33.43 7.24 31.02
CA GLU A 410 34.73 7.27 30.33
C GLU A 410 34.60 7.16 28.79
N ILE A 411 33.37 7.26 28.26
CA ILE A 411 33.05 7.10 26.83
C ILE A 411 32.58 8.44 26.24
N ALA A 412 33.12 8.79 25.07
CA ALA A 412 32.62 9.88 24.23
C ALA A 412 32.15 9.37 22.85
N LEU A 413 30.97 9.81 22.42
CA LEU A 413 30.40 9.51 21.10
C LEU A 413 30.44 10.77 20.23
N VAL A 414 31.25 10.76 19.17
CA VAL A 414 31.33 11.83 18.18
C VAL A 414 30.29 11.55 17.10
N VAL A 415 29.27 12.40 16.99
CA VAL A 415 28.14 12.19 16.09
C VAL A 415 27.96 13.37 15.15
N ASP A 416 28.05 13.09 13.86
CA ASP A 416 27.85 14.04 12.76
C ASP A 416 26.55 13.72 12.04
N VAL A 417 25.64 14.69 11.92
CA VAL A 417 24.33 14.52 11.28
C VAL A 417 24.48 14.88 9.80
N THR A 418 23.85 14.12 8.90
CA THR A 418 23.90 14.49 7.49
C THR A 418 22.61 14.16 6.76
N VAL A 419 22.19 14.98 5.79
CA VAL A 419 20.91 14.82 5.08
C VAL A 419 21.16 14.68 3.58
N TRP A 420 21.09 13.44 3.10
CA TRP A 420 21.35 13.06 1.72
C TRP A 420 20.04 12.79 0.97
N TYR A 421 20.06 12.98 -0.34
CA TYR A 421 18.99 12.47 -1.19
C TYR A 421 19.29 11.03 -1.57
N GLU A 422 18.28 10.18 -1.47
CA GLU A 422 18.41 8.73 -1.65
C GLU A 422 18.53 8.41 -3.14
N TYR A 423 19.74 8.33 -3.70
CA TYR A 423 19.96 8.06 -5.14
C TYR A 423 20.45 6.65 -5.47
N MET A 424 21.34 6.10 -4.65
CA MET A 424 22.04 4.83 -4.88
C MET A 424 21.99 3.97 -3.61
N GLU A 425 22.19 2.66 -3.75
CA GLU A 425 22.03 1.67 -2.68
C GLU A 425 22.83 1.94 -1.39
N LYS A 426 24.11 2.36 -1.50
CA LYS A 426 25.04 2.52 -0.35
C LYS A 426 25.21 3.95 0.17
N VAL A 427 24.37 4.89 -0.27
CA VAL A 427 24.47 6.34 0.04
C VAL A 427 24.65 6.65 1.53
N PHE A 428 24.12 5.83 2.44
CA PHE A 428 24.17 6.10 3.89
C PHE A 428 25.37 5.46 4.58
N GLU A 429 25.74 4.25 4.18
CA GLU A 429 26.93 3.54 4.64
C GLU A 429 28.19 4.30 4.22
N ASP A 430 28.25 4.76 2.97
CA ASP A 430 29.38 5.53 2.44
C ASP A 430 29.47 6.92 3.11
N ALA A 431 28.35 7.64 3.26
CA ALA A 431 28.30 8.93 3.96
C ALA A 431 28.70 8.81 5.44
N ALA A 432 28.29 7.73 6.12
CA ALA A 432 28.70 7.48 7.49
C ALA A 432 30.20 7.15 7.58
N ALA A 433 30.72 6.32 6.67
CA ALA A 433 32.15 5.99 6.62
C ALA A 433 33.04 7.17 6.22
N GLU A 434 32.55 8.08 5.37
CA GLU A 434 33.19 9.37 5.09
C GLU A 434 33.36 10.19 6.37
N LYS A 435 32.27 10.40 7.13
CA LYS A 435 32.31 11.17 8.39
C LYS A 435 33.13 10.52 9.49
N VAL A 436 33.12 9.18 9.61
CA VAL A 436 34.02 8.46 10.52
C VAL A 436 35.49 8.69 10.17
N ARG A 437 35.86 8.64 8.89
CA ARG A 437 37.23 8.95 8.44
C ARG A 437 37.59 10.42 8.72
N HIS A 438 36.68 11.35 8.42
CA HIS A 438 36.88 12.80 8.53
C HIS A 438 37.25 13.31 9.93
N TYR A 439 36.85 12.62 11.00
CA TYR A 439 37.07 13.06 12.39
C TYR A 439 38.00 12.14 13.20
N LYS A 440 38.44 11.00 12.65
CA LYS A 440 39.21 9.97 13.39
C LYS A 440 40.49 10.52 14.01
N ASP A 441 41.19 11.39 13.28
CA ASP A 441 42.51 11.90 13.67
C ASP A 441 42.44 12.93 14.82
N LEU A 442 41.22 13.38 15.18
CA LEU A 442 40.96 14.26 16.32
C LEU A 442 40.93 13.53 17.67
N THR A 443 41.11 12.20 17.69
CA THR A 443 40.99 11.33 18.88
C THR A 443 41.67 11.94 20.10
N SER A 444 42.93 12.39 19.99
CA SER A 444 43.71 12.93 21.12
C SER A 444 43.10 14.20 21.72
N GLN A 445 42.75 15.19 20.89
CA GLN A 445 42.13 16.44 21.36
C GLN A 445 40.72 16.21 21.93
N ILE A 446 39.99 15.20 21.44
CA ILE A 446 38.69 14.84 21.98
C ILE A 446 38.83 14.21 23.36
N LYS A 447 39.87 13.40 23.63
CA LYS A 447 40.16 12.92 25.00
C LYS A 447 40.52 14.07 25.93
N GLU A 448 41.34 15.01 25.48
CA GLU A 448 41.72 16.22 26.23
C GLU A 448 40.50 17.10 26.57
N LEU A 449 39.61 17.37 25.60
CA LEU A 449 38.41 18.19 25.78
C LEU A 449 37.33 17.54 26.68
N THR A 450 37.29 16.21 26.77
CA THR A 450 36.17 15.47 27.38
C THR A 450 36.53 14.62 28.60
N GLY A 451 37.81 14.31 28.82
CA GLY A 451 38.26 13.34 29.83
C GLY A 451 37.93 11.87 29.50
N ALA A 452 37.37 11.57 28.33
CA ALA A 452 37.01 10.20 27.94
C ALA A 452 38.23 9.35 27.58
N LYS A 453 38.20 8.06 27.97
CA LYS A 453 39.20 7.06 27.58
C LYS A 453 38.88 6.44 26.22
N GLU A 454 37.60 6.21 25.96
CA GLU A 454 37.09 5.56 24.74
C GLU A 454 36.33 6.59 23.89
N ILE A 455 36.56 6.56 22.57
CA ILE A 455 35.90 7.44 21.61
C ILE A 455 35.34 6.60 20.47
N GLU A 456 34.02 6.71 20.27
CA GLU A 456 33.33 6.13 19.12
C GLU A 456 32.94 7.22 18.13
N TYR A 457 33.04 6.92 16.83
CA TYR A 457 32.71 7.84 15.75
C TYR A 457 31.51 7.35 14.95
N TYR A 458 30.54 8.23 14.71
CA TYR A 458 29.32 7.91 13.99
C TYR A 458 28.92 9.04 13.03
N GLY A 459 28.80 8.73 11.74
CA GLY A 459 27.89 9.48 10.87
C GLY A 459 26.44 9.04 11.14
N PHE A 460 25.53 10.02 11.20
CA PHE A 460 24.10 9.87 11.43
C PHE A 460 23.32 10.35 10.20
N PRO A 461 23.36 9.60 9.08
CA PRO A 461 22.70 9.97 7.85
C PRO A 461 21.16 9.91 7.94
N LEU A 462 20.49 10.81 7.21
CA LEU A 462 19.04 10.91 7.14
C LEU A 462 18.60 11.17 5.69
N GLY A 463 17.51 10.53 5.27
CA GLY A 463 17.00 10.66 3.91
C GLY A 463 16.10 11.87 3.69
N ALA A 464 16.42 12.68 2.67
CA ALA A 464 15.68 13.88 2.32
C ALA A 464 14.21 13.61 1.95
N ARG A 465 13.87 12.41 1.43
CA ARG A 465 12.50 11.93 1.13
C ARG A 465 11.93 11.02 2.23
N ARG A 466 12.39 11.20 3.47
CA ARG A 466 11.97 10.47 4.70
C ARG A 466 12.64 9.11 4.93
N LYS A 467 13.74 8.73 4.26
CA LYS A 467 14.43 7.48 4.66
C LYS A 467 15.04 7.60 6.06
N TRP A 468 14.80 6.59 6.90
CA TRP A 468 15.57 6.27 8.09
C TRP A 468 16.57 5.15 7.76
N PRO A 469 17.89 5.43 7.73
CA PRO A 469 18.92 4.41 7.58
C PRO A 469 19.07 3.57 8.86
N LYS A 470 19.16 2.25 8.73
CA LYS A 470 19.32 1.34 9.88
C LYS A 470 20.64 1.56 10.64
N ILE A 471 21.69 2.07 9.98
CA ILE A 471 22.98 2.36 10.61
C ILE A 471 22.85 3.30 11.83
N ASN A 472 21.85 4.18 11.85
CA ASN A 472 21.55 5.09 12.97
C ASN A 472 21.11 4.36 14.26
N GLU A 473 20.63 3.12 14.16
CA GLU A 473 20.23 2.30 15.33
C GLU A 473 21.44 1.95 16.21
N LYS A 474 22.66 1.92 15.63
CA LYS A 474 23.92 1.84 16.38
C LYS A 474 24.08 3.05 17.32
N VAL A 475 23.85 4.26 16.81
CA VAL A 475 23.97 5.52 17.58
C VAL A 475 22.93 5.60 18.69
N LEU A 476 21.69 5.18 18.43
CA LEU A 476 20.65 5.13 19.46
C LEU A 476 20.96 4.08 20.54
N THR A 477 21.56 2.96 20.16
CA THR A 477 21.98 1.90 21.09
C THR A 477 23.18 2.34 21.93
N ALA A 478 24.20 2.97 21.33
CA ALA A 478 25.36 3.54 22.04
C ALA A 478 24.95 4.63 23.04
N LEU A 479 23.94 5.45 22.72
CA LEU A 479 23.33 6.40 23.65
C LEU A 479 22.58 5.74 24.83
N GLY A 480 22.38 4.43 24.81
CA GLY A 480 21.62 3.67 25.82
C GLY A 480 20.11 3.81 25.69
N MET A 481 19.58 4.01 24.46
CA MET A 481 18.15 4.17 24.22
C MET A 481 17.43 2.80 24.08
N PRO A 482 16.39 2.50 24.88
CA PRO A 482 15.63 1.26 24.74
C PRO A 482 14.86 1.17 23.41
N ASP A 483 14.71 -0.04 22.85
CA ASP A 483 14.11 -0.34 21.54
C ASP A 483 12.77 0.37 21.26
N TYR A 484 11.88 0.42 22.25
CA TYR A 484 10.58 1.08 22.12
C TYR A 484 10.72 2.61 21.93
N GLN A 485 11.74 3.21 22.54
CA GLN A 485 12.13 4.60 22.30
C GLN A 485 12.87 4.74 20.97
N GLN A 486 13.74 3.79 20.59
CA GLN A 486 14.45 3.85 19.30
C GLN A 486 13.47 3.95 18.13
N LYS A 487 12.45 3.08 18.08
CA LYS A 487 11.41 3.09 17.03
C LYS A 487 10.60 4.41 17.00
N ARG A 488 10.33 5.01 18.17
CA ARG A 488 9.66 6.32 18.28
C ARG A 488 10.57 7.48 17.84
N THR A 489 11.86 7.40 18.15
CA THR A 489 12.89 8.37 17.77
C THR A 489 13.16 8.33 16.27
N ALA A 490 13.30 7.14 15.67
CA ALA A 490 13.45 6.93 14.23
C ALA A 490 12.29 7.55 13.42
N LYS A 491 11.03 7.28 13.84
CA LYS A 491 9.83 7.92 13.25
C LYS A 491 9.83 9.44 13.41
N CYS A 492 10.34 9.97 14.53
CA CYS A 492 10.46 11.41 14.76
C CYS A 492 11.48 12.05 13.79
N PHE A 493 12.69 11.47 13.69
CA PHE A 493 13.73 11.95 12.78
C PHE A 493 13.30 11.87 11.32
N SER A 494 12.77 10.74 10.87
CA SER A 494 12.33 10.57 9.48
C SER A 494 11.25 11.61 9.13
N LYS A 495 10.27 11.81 10.01
CA LYS A 495 9.22 12.81 9.85
C LYS A 495 9.76 14.24 9.81
N ARG A 496 10.64 14.61 10.76
CA ARG A 496 11.19 15.96 10.85
C ARG A 496 12.10 16.29 9.67
N THR A 497 12.88 15.33 9.19
CA THR A 497 13.72 15.48 7.98
C THR A 497 12.87 15.83 6.76
N LEU A 498 11.75 15.11 6.53
CA LEU A 498 10.84 15.43 5.42
C LEU A 498 10.20 16.81 5.56
N LEU A 499 9.72 17.17 6.75
CA LEU A 499 9.12 18.49 7.00
C LEU A 499 10.14 19.62 6.73
N TYR A 500 11.39 19.45 7.15
CA TYR A 500 12.43 20.46 6.92
C TYR A 500 12.98 20.44 5.48
N SER A 501 12.91 19.32 4.75
CA SER A 501 13.11 19.29 3.29
C SER A 501 12.00 20.05 2.56
N ILE A 502 10.76 20.00 3.06
CA ILE A 502 9.65 20.83 2.56
C ILE A 502 9.90 22.32 2.87
N ASP A 503 10.45 22.68 4.04
CA ASP A 503 10.89 24.05 4.34
C ASP A 503 11.94 24.56 3.31
N VAL A 504 12.93 23.74 2.96
CA VAL A 504 13.95 24.05 1.93
C VAL A 504 13.31 24.30 0.55
N ILE A 505 12.40 23.42 0.12
CA ILE A 505 11.66 23.53 -1.15
C ILE A 505 10.81 24.80 -1.21
N ASN A 506 10.08 25.11 -0.13
CA ASN A 506 9.27 26.32 -0.04
C ASN A 506 10.12 27.60 -0.10
N THR A 507 11.32 27.59 0.50
CA THR A 507 12.27 28.70 0.42
C THR A 507 12.78 28.89 -1.02
N PHE A 508 13.11 27.79 -1.71
CA PHE A 508 13.56 27.82 -3.11
C PHE A 508 12.51 28.41 -4.06
N GLU A 509 11.24 28.00 -3.93
CA GLU A 509 10.14 28.54 -4.74
C GLU A 509 9.83 30.02 -4.40
N SER A 510 9.97 30.45 -3.15
CA SER A 510 9.81 31.88 -2.78
C SER A 510 10.89 32.76 -3.43
N ILE A 511 12.16 32.34 -3.40
CA ILE A 511 13.25 33.03 -4.10
C ILE A 511 12.97 33.05 -5.62
N GLY A 512 12.55 31.91 -6.18
CA GLY A 512 12.21 31.78 -7.60
C GLY A 512 10.99 32.57 -8.06
N LYS A 513 10.18 33.12 -7.14
CA LYS A 513 9.11 34.09 -7.43
C LYS A 513 9.63 35.53 -7.35
N ASN A 514 10.35 35.87 -6.28
CA ASN A 514 10.92 37.21 -6.12
C ASN A 514 11.80 37.58 -7.34
N ASN A 515 12.68 36.67 -7.77
CA ASN A 515 13.56 36.85 -8.92
C ASN A 515 12.82 36.98 -10.28
N LYS A 516 11.50 36.73 -10.34
CA LYS A 516 10.66 37.00 -11.54
C LYS A 516 9.98 38.36 -11.47
N ASN A 517 9.70 38.85 -10.26
CA ASN A 517 9.08 40.15 -10.02
C ASN A 517 10.11 41.30 -10.04
N THR A 518 11.41 40.98 -10.11
CA THR A 518 12.53 41.92 -10.22
C THR A 518 13.17 41.94 -11.62
N VAL A 519 12.45 41.47 -12.64
CA VAL A 519 12.80 41.69 -14.05
C VAL A 519 11.97 42.88 -14.54
N PRO A 520 12.59 43.96 -15.02
CA PRO A 520 11.87 45.09 -15.62
C PRO A 520 11.27 44.74 -16.99
#